data_AF-A0A1H3ND91-F1
#
_entry.id   AF-A0A1H3ND91-F1
#
_cell.length_a   1.000
_cell.length_b   1.000
_cell.length_c   1.000
_cell.angle_alpha   90.00
_cell.angle_beta   90.00
_cell.angle_gamma   90.00
#
_symmetry.space_group_name_H-M   'P 1'
#
loop_
_entity.id
_entity.type
_entity.pdbx_description
1 polymer ?
#
loop_
_entity_poly.entity_id
_entity_poly.type
_entity_poly.pdbx_seq_one_letter_code
_entity_poly.pdbx_strand_id
1 'polypeptide(L)'
;MAFVNERKEDGTWQTIDRERNLVLKEVGGGRPQEPFEFNLNIEGESVNFDAFQRIKQLQHAYQIEWRVVQIIAPFHLKQDRSRLHALIEEALDAYGFAASRKNVESLTVTFAAYL
;
A
#
# COMPACT_ATOMS: atom_id res chain seq x y z
N MET A 1 5.29 16.30 4.88
CA MET A 1 5.49 15.04 5.62
C MET A 1 5.02 13.88 4.74
N ALA A 2 5.61 12.70 4.92
CA ALA A 2 5.28 11.48 4.19
C ALA A 2 4.36 10.57 5.03
N PHE A 3 3.88 9.48 4.44
CA PHE A 3 3.11 8.46 5.14
C PHE A 3 3.85 7.91 6.39
N VAL A 4 3.09 7.64 7.46
CA VAL A 4 3.59 7.03 8.70
C VAL A 4 2.65 5.92 9.15
N ASN A 5 3.21 4.82 9.64
CA ASN A 5 2.42 3.73 10.22
C ASN A 5 2.05 4.07 11.67
N GLU A 6 0.79 3.90 12.01
CA GLU A 6 0.30 4.08 13.37
C GLU A 6 -0.73 3.02 13.74
N ARG A 7 -0.76 2.73 15.05
CA ARG A 7 -1.73 1.82 15.63
C ARG A 7 -2.91 2.62 16.16
N LYS A 8 -4.11 2.19 15.80
CA LYS A 8 -5.37 2.75 16.30
C LYS A 8 -5.72 2.20 17.68
N GLU A 9 -6.68 2.88 18.30
CA GLU A 9 -7.26 2.49 19.59
C GLU A 9 -7.92 1.09 19.54
N ASP A 10 -8.52 0.73 18.40
CA ASP A 10 -9.12 -0.59 18.17
C ASP A 10 -8.06 -1.70 17.95
N GLY A 11 -6.78 -1.35 18.01
CA GLY A 11 -5.66 -2.27 17.84
C GLY A 11 -5.23 -2.53 16.41
N THR A 12 -5.97 -2.02 15.41
CA THR A 12 -5.63 -2.13 13.98
C THR A 12 -4.53 -1.14 13.58
N TRP A 13 -3.87 -1.41 12.47
CA TRP A 13 -2.84 -0.51 11.92
C TRP A 13 -3.39 0.27 10.72
N GLN A 14 -2.90 1.50 10.55
CA GLN A 14 -3.06 2.26 9.32
C GLN A 14 -1.76 2.95 8.93
N THR A 15 -1.64 3.29 7.66
CA THR A 15 -0.54 4.09 7.12
C THR A 15 -1.12 5.42 6.65
N ILE A 16 -0.77 6.52 7.31
CA ILE A 16 -1.44 7.81 7.16
C ILE A 16 -0.48 8.92 6.73
N ASP A 17 -0.91 9.75 5.79
CA ASP A 17 -0.33 11.06 5.52
C ASP A 17 -1.34 12.15 5.92
N ARG A 18 -1.06 12.83 7.03
CA ARG A 18 -1.98 13.83 7.60
C ARG A 18 -2.00 15.13 6.82
N GLU A 19 -0.91 15.51 6.17
CA GLU A 19 -0.83 16.77 5.43
C GLU A 19 -1.66 16.70 4.15
N ARG A 20 -1.63 15.54 3.49
CA ARG A 20 -2.40 15.26 2.27
C ARG A 20 -3.75 14.60 2.52
N ASN A 21 -4.12 14.39 3.79
CA ASN A 21 -5.34 13.70 4.21
C ASN A 21 -5.53 12.33 3.49
N LEU A 22 -4.47 11.52 3.50
CA LEU A 22 -4.44 10.19 2.88
C LEU A 22 -4.35 9.10 3.93
N VAL A 23 -5.09 8.01 3.75
CA VAL A 23 -5.07 6.88 4.69
C VAL A 23 -5.10 5.57 3.92
N LEU A 24 -4.03 4.78 4.02
CA LEU A 24 -4.00 3.40 3.57
C LEU A 24 -4.40 2.46 4.73
N LYS A 25 -5.29 1.53 4.42
CA LYS A 25 -5.71 0.45 5.31
C LYS A 25 -5.64 -0.88 4.57
N GLU A 26 -5.13 -1.90 5.25
CA GLU A 26 -5.33 -3.28 4.85
C GLU A 26 -6.77 -3.67 5.23
N VAL A 27 -7.55 -4.13 4.25
CA VAL A 27 -8.97 -4.49 4.46
C VAL A 27 -9.22 -5.99 4.45
N GLY A 28 -8.30 -6.78 3.89
CA GLY A 28 -8.42 -8.22 3.83
C GLY A 28 -7.29 -8.92 3.07
N GLY A 29 -7.47 -10.22 2.86
CA GLY A 29 -6.56 -11.05 2.06
C GLY A 29 -5.29 -11.48 2.80
N GLY A 30 -4.17 -11.54 2.08
CA GLY A 30 -2.84 -11.84 2.65
C GLY A 30 -2.56 -13.32 2.92
N ARG A 31 -3.36 -14.23 2.36
CA ARG A 31 -3.05 -15.68 2.34
C ARG A 31 -2.07 -16.00 1.22
N PRO A 32 -1.33 -17.13 1.28
CA PRO A 32 -0.27 -17.44 0.31
C PRO A 32 -0.68 -17.43 -1.17
N GLN A 33 -1.98 -17.55 -1.47
CA GLN A 33 -2.53 -17.55 -2.84
C GLN A 33 -3.55 -16.42 -3.08
N GLU A 34 -3.79 -15.57 -2.08
CA GLU A 34 -4.76 -14.46 -2.17
C GLU A 34 -3.99 -13.14 -2.11
N PRO A 35 -4.31 -12.15 -2.95
CA PRO A 35 -3.69 -10.84 -2.82
C PRO A 35 -4.06 -10.22 -1.47
N PHE A 36 -3.25 -9.26 -1.02
CA PHE A 36 -3.69 -8.33 0.00
C PHE A 36 -4.66 -7.34 -0.62
N GLU A 37 -5.75 -7.07 0.09
CA GLU A 37 -6.73 -6.08 -0.30
C GLU A 37 -6.47 -4.80 0.51
N PHE A 38 -6.36 -3.68 -0.18
CA PHE A 38 -6.10 -2.38 0.43
C PHE A 38 -7.17 -1.37 0.06
N ASN A 39 -7.43 -0.45 0.99
CA ASN A 39 -8.19 0.77 0.76
C ASN A 39 -7.28 1.97 1.02
N LEU A 40 -6.98 2.73 -0.04
CA LEU A 40 -6.36 4.05 0.05
C LEU A 40 -7.46 5.11 -0.03
N ASN A 41 -7.72 5.78 1.09
CA ASN A 41 -8.59 6.94 1.13
C ASN A 41 -7.78 8.18 0.70
N ILE A 42 -8.25 8.87 -0.34
CA ILE A 42 -7.68 10.10 -0.88
C ILE A 42 -8.72 11.19 -0.69
N GLU A 43 -8.51 12.09 0.28
CA GLU A 43 -9.40 13.23 0.54
C GLU A 43 -10.88 12.84 0.73
N GLY A 44 -11.14 11.67 1.33
CA GLY A 44 -12.49 11.13 1.54
C GLY A 44 -12.94 10.12 0.48
N GLU A 45 -12.26 10.03 -0.66
CA GLU A 45 -12.61 9.10 -1.73
C GLU A 45 -11.86 7.77 -1.59
N SER A 46 -12.56 6.65 -1.79
CA SER A 46 -11.96 5.32 -1.67
C SER A 46 -11.38 4.82 -2.98
N VAL A 47 -10.09 4.47 -2.93
CA VAL A 47 -9.39 3.68 -3.93
C VAL A 47 -9.12 2.29 -3.34
N ASN A 48 -9.76 1.26 -3.89
CA ASN A 48 -9.48 -0.12 -3.51
C ASN A 48 -8.48 -0.74 -4.49
N PHE A 49 -7.50 -1.47 -3.99
CA PHE A 49 -6.56 -2.17 -4.86
C PHE A 49 -6.06 -3.46 -4.23
N ASP A 50 -5.71 -4.39 -5.11
CA ASP A 50 -5.23 -5.72 -4.74
C ASP A 50 -3.75 -5.83 -5.09
N ALA A 51 -2.95 -6.33 -4.15
CA ALA A 51 -1.52 -6.50 -4.35
C ALA A 51 -0.99 -7.82 -3.82
N PHE A 52 -0.22 -8.54 -4.63
CA PHE A 52 0.55 -9.68 -4.17
C PHE A 52 1.85 -9.22 -3.52
N GLN A 53 2.20 -9.84 -2.40
CA GLN A 53 3.46 -9.61 -1.73
C GLN A 53 4.41 -10.78 -2.01
N ARG A 54 5.63 -10.47 -2.40
CA ARG A 54 6.75 -11.41 -2.34
C ARG A 54 7.76 -10.89 -1.34
N ILE A 55 8.15 -11.75 -0.41
CA ILE A 55 9.15 -11.43 0.61
C ILE A 55 10.36 -12.31 0.37
N LYS A 56 11.53 -11.68 0.32
CA LYS A 56 12.81 -12.36 0.35
C LYS A 56 13.52 -11.99 1.64
N GLN A 57 13.74 -12.99 2.49
CA GLN A 57 14.53 -12.82 3.69
C GLN A 57 16.02 -12.71 3.32
N LEU A 58 16.66 -11.66 3.83
CA LEU A 58 18.11 -11.49 3.86
C LEU A 58 18.62 -11.82 5.27
N GLN A 59 19.92 -11.75 5.49
CA GLN A 59 20.55 -12.18 6.74
C GLN A 59 20.00 -11.44 7.98
N HIS A 60 19.71 -10.15 7.85
CA HIS A 60 19.17 -9.31 8.94
C HIS A 60 18.02 -8.37 8.52
N ALA A 61 17.50 -8.52 7.30
CA ALA A 61 16.49 -7.64 6.72
C ALA A 61 15.60 -8.37 5.72
N TYR A 62 14.62 -7.66 5.16
CA TYR A 62 13.72 -8.15 4.13
C TYR A 62 13.82 -7.31 2.87
N GLN A 63 13.72 -7.97 1.72
CA GLN A 63 13.34 -7.32 0.47
C GLN A 63 11.88 -7.66 0.18
N ILE A 64 11.10 -6.64 -0.18
CA ILE A 64 9.67 -6.78 -0.47
C ILE A 64 9.42 -6.35 -1.89
N GLU A 65 8.70 -7.18 -2.63
CA GLU A 65 8.15 -6.82 -3.93
C GLU A 65 6.63 -6.83 -3.80
N TRP A 66 6.01 -5.69 -4.05
CA TRP A 66 4.58 -5.58 -4.21
C TRP A 66 4.23 -5.59 -5.69
N ARG A 67 3.27 -6.42 -6.06
CA ARG A 67 2.69 -6.45 -7.41
C ARG A 67 1.22 -6.10 -7.33
N VAL A 68 0.89 -4.85 -7.67
CA VAL A 68 -0.49 -4.38 -7.78
C VAL A 68 -1.11 -4.99 -9.02
N VAL A 69 -2.25 -5.67 -8.86
CA VAL A 69 -2.93 -6.43 -9.92
C VAL A 69 -4.31 -5.90 -10.28
N GLN A 70 -4.92 -5.09 -9.41
CA GLN A 70 -6.22 -4.48 -9.64
C GLN A 70 -6.33 -3.13 -8.94
N ILE A 71 -6.94 -2.13 -9.60
CA ILE A 71 -7.25 -0.82 -9.00
C ILE A 71 -8.70 -0.42 -9.34
N ILE A 72 -9.50 -0.22 -8.30
CA ILE A 72 -10.88 0.25 -8.36
C ILE A 72 -10.92 1.63 -7.71
N ALA A 73 -11.15 2.66 -8.52
CA ALA A 73 -11.15 4.06 -8.11
C ALA A 73 -12.22 4.84 -8.89
N PRO A 74 -12.71 5.96 -8.34
CA PRO A 74 -13.50 6.96 -9.06
C PRO A 74 -12.85 7.38 -10.39
N PHE A 75 -13.68 7.75 -11.36
CA PHE A 75 -13.25 8.03 -12.73
C PHE A 75 -12.22 9.16 -12.81
N HIS A 76 -12.43 10.27 -12.10
CA HIS A 76 -11.52 11.42 -12.12
C HIS A 76 -10.15 11.10 -11.50
N LEU A 77 -10.07 10.22 -10.50
CA LEU A 77 -8.79 9.74 -9.97
C LEU A 77 -8.07 8.80 -10.96
N LYS A 78 -8.82 8.05 -11.78
CA LYS A 78 -8.24 7.21 -12.85
C LYS A 78 -7.72 8.02 -14.03
N GLN A 79 -8.20 9.24 -14.24
CA GLN A 79 -7.71 10.10 -15.34
C GLN A 79 -6.24 10.48 -15.16
N ASP A 80 -5.78 10.63 -13.92
CA ASP A 80 -4.37 10.86 -13.58
C ASP A 80 -3.73 9.59 -13.00
N ARG A 81 -3.58 8.58 -13.87
CA ARG A 81 -3.02 7.27 -13.53
C ARG A 81 -1.62 7.39 -12.89
N SER A 82 -0.76 8.26 -13.42
CA SER A 82 0.61 8.44 -12.91
C SER A 82 0.61 8.92 -11.46
N ARG A 83 -0.23 9.91 -11.14
CA ARG A 83 -0.37 10.39 -9.76
C ARG A 83 -0.95 9.33 -8.85
N LEU A 84 -1.98 8.60 -9.30
CA LEU A 84 -2.59 7.54 -8.50
C LEU A 84 -1.58 6.43 -8.17
N HIS A 85 -0.77 6.03 -9.15
CA HIS A 85 0.27 5.03 -8.97
C HIS A 85 1.35 5.49 -7.99
N ALA A 86 1.81 6.74 -8.11
CA ALA A 86 2.79 7.30 -7.19
C ALA A 86 2.28 7.29 -5.74
N LEU A 87 1.01 7.64 -5.52
CA LEU A 87 0.41 7.59 -4.18
C LEU A 87 0.32 6.17 -3.61
N ILE A 88 -0.05 5.19 -4.44
CA ILE A 88 -0.08 3.77 -4.03
C ILE A 88 1.34 3.29 -3.68
N GLU A 89 2.33 3.65 -4.50
CA GLU A 89 3.74 3.30 -4.28
C GLU A 89 4.27 3.89 -2.97
N GLU A 90 4.07 5.19 -2.74
CA GLU A 90 4.44 5.86 -1.50
C GLU A 90 3.78 5.23 -0.27
N ALA A 91 2.49 4.89 -0.38
CA ALA A 91 1.75 4.30 0.72
C ALA A 91 2.23 2.87 1.05
N LEU A 92 2.48 2.05 0.03
CA LEU A 92 3.01 0.69 0.20
C LEU A 92 4.45 0.67 0.70
N ASP A 93 5.29 1.63 0.25
CA ASP A 93 6.64 1.77 0.77
C ASP A 93 6.63 2.10 2.26
N ALA A 94 5.78 3.04 2.69
CA ALA A 94 5.64 3.35 4.10
C ALA A 94 5.06 2.18 4.92
N TYR A 95 4.05 1.48 4.38
CA TYR A 95 3.47 0.29 5.01
C TYR A 95 4.53 -0.80 5.26
N GLY A 96 5.42 -1.06 4.30
CA GLY A 96 6.52 -2.01 4.46
C GLY A 96 6.04 -3.47 4.63
N PHE A 97 6.44 -4.12 5.72
CA PHE A 97 5.99 -5.46 6.11
C PHE A 97 5.20 -5.40 7.42
N ALA A 98 3.94 -5.85 7.41
CA ALA A 98 3.05 -5.85 8.58
C ALA A 98 3.00 -4.46 9.27
N ALA A 99 2.77 -3.41 8.47
CA ALA A 99 2.77 -2.01 8.90
C ALA A 99 4.10 -1.55 9.57
N SER A 100 5.24 -2.06 9.12
CA SER A 100 6.57 -1.65 9.59
C SER A 100 7.60 -1.60 8.45
N ARG A 101 8.29 -0.45 8.34
CA ARG A 101 9.41 -0.27 7.41
C ARG A 101 10.78 -0.60 8.03
N LYS A 102 10.84 -0.86 9.35
CA LYS A 102 12.08 -0.91 10.15
C LYS A 102 13.09 -1.97 9.72
N ASN A 103 12.62 -3.14 9.27
CA ASN A 103 13.48 -4.28 8.89
C ASN A 103 13.46 -4.53 7.38
N VAL A 104 12.96 -3.59 6.59
CA VAL A 104 12.90 -3.70 5.14
C VAL A 104 14.09 -2.93 4.58
N GLU A 105 14.96 -3.62 3.86
CA GLU A 105 16.12 -3.00 3.23
C GLU A 105 15.72 -2.31 1.93
N SER A 106 14.97 -3.02 1.09
CA SER A 106 14.46 -2.51 -0.18
C SER A 106 13.01 -2.94 -0.40
N LEU A 107 12.21 -2.03 -0.96
CA LEU A 107 10.83 -2.29 -1.37
C LEU A 107 10.65 -1.79 -2.80
N THR A 108 10.02 -2.61 -3.63
CA THR A 108 9.65 -2.23 -4.99
C THR A 108 8.16 -2.45 -5.18
N VAL A 109 7.53 -1.53 -5.91
CA VAL A 109 6.12 -1.64 -6.30
C VAL A 109 6.06 -1.74 -7.82
N THR A 110 5.34 -2.73 -8.30
CA THR A 110 5.10 -2.93 -9.73
C THR A 110 3.61 -3.00 -10.00
N PHE A 111 3.20 -2.45 -11.13
CA PHE A 111 1.81 -2.44 -11.58
C PHE A 111 1.67 -3.40 -12.76
N ALA A 112 0.61 -4.21 -12.78
CA ALA A 112 0.30 -5.00 -13.97
C ALA A 112 0.06 -4.07 -15.17
N ALA A 113 0.45 -4.50 -16.38
CA ALA A 113 0.55 -3.65 -17.57
C ALA A 113 -0.74 -2.88 -17.94
N TYR A 114 -1.91 -3.41 -17.53
CA TYR A 114 -3.23 -2.87 -17.86
C TYR A 114 -3.86 -1.98 -16.77
N LEU A 115 -3.14 -1.70 -15.67
CA LEU A 115 -3.62 -0.88 -14.55
C LEU A 115 -3.19 0.55 -14.68
#